data_AF-A0A0T6LW56-F1
#
_entry.id   AF-A0A0T6LW56-F1
#
_cell.length_a   1.000
_cell.length_b   1.000
_cell.length_c   1.000
_cell.angle_alpha   90.00
_cell.angle_beta   90.00
_cell.angle_gamma   90.00
#
_symmetry.space_group_name_H-M   'P 1'
#
loop_
_entity.id
_entity.type
_entity.pdbx_description
1 polymer ?
#
loop_
_entity_poly.entity_id
_entity_poly.type
_entity_poly.pdbx_seq_one_letter_code
_entity_poly.pdbx_strand_id
1 'polypeptide(L)'
;MTVPAPPRDGLAWSKGAVRAILTNSRYTGHQIWNRQRKEEVLLDVEDVTLRHRTKLVWNNPDEWVWSTHPVHEPLIPSQRRRTSTTTKPSPPNRSSA
;
A
#
# COMPACT_ATOMS: atom_id res chain seq x y z
N MET A 1 24.17 -33.70 1.42
CA MET A 1 23.89 -33.15 0.08
C MET A 1 22.51 -32.53 0.11
N THR A 2 22.40 -31.19 0.14
CA THR A 2 21.09 -30.51 0.15
C THR A 2 20.64 -30.31 -1.30
N VAL A 3 19.52 -30.91 -1.69
CA VAL A 3 18.94 -30.72 -3.02
C VAL A 3 18.27 -29.33 -3.05
N PRO A 4 18.57 -28.46 -4.04
CA PRO A 4 17.93 -27.17 -4.14
C PRO A 4 16.44 -27.34 -4.45
N ALA A 5 15.60 -26.51 -3.83
CA ALA A 5 14.17 -26.50 -4.11
C ALA A 5 13.92 -26.22 -5.61
N PRO A 6 12.89 -26.83 -6.22
CA PRO A 6 12.58 -26.60 -7.62
C PRO A 6 12.28 -25.12 -7.88
N PRO A 7 12.64 -24.59 -9.08
CA PRO A 7 12.33 -23.23 -9.46
C PRO A 7 10.82 -23.01 -9.44
N ARG A 8 10.41 -21.79 -9.09
CA ARG A 8 8.99 -21.41 -9.12
C ARG A 8 8.49 -21.47 -10.56
N ASP A 9 7.30 -22.03 -10.76
CA ASP A 9 6.61 -21.93 -12.04
C ASP A 9 6.36 -20.45 -12.36
N GLY A 10 6.89 -19.97 -13.48
CA GLY A 10 6.81 -18.57 -13.90
C GLY A 10 5.40 -18.14 -14.34
N LEU A 11 4.51 -19.10 -14.57
CA LEU A 11 3.10 -18.86 -14.93
C LEU A 11 2.19 -18.76 -13.70
N ALA A 12 2.66 -19.22 -12.54
CA ALA A 12 1.86 -19.20 -11.32
C ALA A 12 1.76 -17.79 -10.74
N TRP A 13 0.57 -17.45 -10.26
CA TRP A 13 0.34 -16.18 -9.58
C TRP A 13 1.05 -16.15 -8.23
N SER A 14 1.78 -15.07 -7.97
CA SER A 14 2.40 -14.88 -6.65
C SER A 14 1.33 -14.62 -5.58
N LYS A 15 1.56 -15.11 -4.37
CA LYS A 15 0.70 -14.82 -3.20
C LYS A 15 0.52 -13.31 -2.99
N GLY A 16 1.55 -12.52 -3.30
CA GLY A 16 1.51 -11.06 -3.24
C GLY A 16 0.54 -10.46 -4.27
N ALA A 17 0.57 -10.95 -5.51
CA ALA A 17 -0.33 -10.50 -6.57
C ALA A 17 -1.80 -10.78 -6.22
N VAL A 18 -2.10 -12.01 -5.77
CA VAL A 18 -3.46 -12.37 -5.33
C VAL A 18 -3.92 -11.51 -4.16
N ARG A 19 -3.06 -11.26 -3.18
CA ARG A 19 -3.36 -10.37 -2.04
C ARG A 19 -3.63 -8.94 -2.51
N ALA A 20 -2.85 -8.40 -3.44
CA ALA A 20 -3.02 -7.05 -3.96
C ALA A 20 -4.38 -6.88 -4.66
N ILE A 21 -4.82 -7.90 -5.42
CA ILE A 21 -6.15 -7.91 -6.03
C ILE A 21 -7.24 -7.93 -4.95
N LEU A 22 -7.20 -8.91 -4.04
CA LEU A 22 -8.26 -9.08 -3.04
C LEU A 22 -8.37 -7.90 -2.05
N THR A 23 -7.26 -7.22 -1.78
CA THR A 23 -7.25 -6.06 -0.86
C THR A 23 -7.75 -4.78 -1.51
N ASN A 24 -7.81 -4.71 -2.84
CA ASN A 24 -8.21 -3.50 -3.54
C ASN A 24 -9.72 -3.26 -3.43
N SER A 25 -10.11 -2.26 -2.65
CA SER A 25 -11.53 -1.91 -2.48
C SER A 25 -12.18 -1.35 -3.75
N ARG A 26 -11.45 -1.11 -4.84
CA ARG A 26 -12.07 -0.79 -6.14
C ARG A 26 -13.00 -1.90 -6.63
N TYR A 27 -12.81 -3.14 -6.19
CA TYR A 27 -13.69 -4.24 -6.56
C TYR A 27 -15.03 -4.26 -5.83
N THR A 28 -15.22 -3.39 -4.83
CA THR A 28 -16.51 -3.18 -4.16
C THR A 28 -17.34 -2.06 -4.79
N GLY A 29 -16.99 -1.59 -5.99
CA GLY A 29 -17.74 -0.53 -6.71
C GLY A 29 -17.34 0.91 -6.34
N HIS A 30 -16.56 1.11 -5.28
CA HIS A 30 -16.13 2.44 -4.85
C HIS A 30 -14.77 2.82 -5.46
N GLN A 31 -14.62 4.09 -5.84
CA GLN A 31 -13.31 4.63 -6.18
C GLN A 31 -12.60 5.12 -4.92
N ILE A 32 -11.28 4.92 -4.87
CA ILE A 32 -10.42 5.41 -3.80
C ILE A 32 -9.32 6.26 -4.41
N TRP A 33 -9.16 7.47 -3.88
CA TRP A 33 -8.08 8.39 -4.20
C TRP A 33 -7.27 8.77 -2.95
N ASN A 34 -6.30 9.66 -3.14
CA ASN A 34 -5.44 10.18 -2.07
C ASN A 34 -4.68 9.11 -1.27
N ARG A 35 -4.31 7.99 -1.90
CA ARG A 35 -3.53 6.94 -1.22
C ARG A 35 -2.07 7.32 -1.02
N GLN A 36 -1.53 8.13 -1.92
CA GLN A 36 -0.17 8.65 -1.85
C GLN A 36 -0.20 10.16 -1.99
N ARG A 37 0.62 10.84 -1.20
CA ARG A 37 0.89 12.27 -1.33
C ARG A 37 2.34 12.51 -1.69
N LYS A 38 2.58 13.58 -2.44
CA LYS A 38 3.92 14.10 -2.70
C LYS A 38 4.28 15.02 -1.53
N GLU A 39 5.38 14.71 -0.87
CA GLU A 39 5.93 15.53 0.21
C GLU A 39 7.30 16.03 -0.22
N GLU A 40 7.51 17.34 -0.19
CA GLU A 40 8.80 17.97 -0.46
C GLU A 40 9.46 18.28 0.88
N VAL A 41 10.54 17.56 1.17
CA VAL A 41 11.28 17.70 2.43
C VAL A 41 12.62 18.36 2.14
N LEU A 42 12.97 19.40 2.91
CA LEU A 42 14.28 20.03 2.84
C LEU A 42 15.36 19.02 3.24
N LEU A 43 16.48 19.04 2.51
CA LEU A 43 17.63 18.18 2.83
C LEU A 43 18.26 18.57 4.16
N ASP A 44 18.36 19.88 4.41
CA ASP A 44 18.88 20.47 5.62
C ASP A 44 17.99 21.66 6.00
N VAL A 45 17.66 21.79 7.29
CA VAL A 45 16.83 22.89 7.81
C VAL A 45 17.66 24.16 7.98
N GLU A 46 18.96 24.03 8.23
CA GLU A 46 19.88 25.15 8.45
C GLU A 46 20.44 25.73 7.14
N ASP A 47 20.29 25.00 6.02
CA ASP A 47 20.67 25.47 4.68
C ASP A 47 19.55 25.21 3.65
N VAL A 48 18.69 26.20 3.49
CA VAL A 48 17.55 26.18 2.57
C VAL A 48 17.95 26.17 1.08
N THR A 49 19.23 26.38 0.76
CA THR A 49 19.75 26.36 -0.62
C THR A 49 20.16 24.95 -1.04
N LEU A 50 20.41 24.04 -0.08
CA LEU A 50 20.51 22.60 -0.30
C LEU A 50 19.13 22.03 -0.66
N ARG A 51 18.80 22.12 -1.95
CA ARG A 51 17.73 21.45 -2.71
C ARG A 51 16.75 20.51 -1.95
N HIS A 52 15.47 20.58 -2.29
CA HIS A 52 14.43 19.69 -1.77
C HIS A 52 14.52 18.25 -2.30
N ARG A 53 14.18 17.26 -1.46
CA ARG A 53 13.90 15.88 -1.89
C ARG A 53 12.39 15.68 -2.01
N THR A 54 11.96 15.23 -3.18
CA THR A 54 10.58 14.76 -3.38
C THR A 54 10.46 13.32 -2.86
N LYS A 55 9.56 13.09 -1.91
CA LYS A 55 9.19 11.76 -1.44
C LYS A 55 7.71 11.49 -1.75
N LEU A 56 7.43 10.28 -2.24
CA LEU A 56 6.06 9.77 -2.30
C LEU A 56 5.77 9.01 -1.01
N VAL A 57 4.87 9.54 -0.20
CA VAL A 57 4.49 8.97 1.09
C VAL A 57 3.08 8.38 0.98
N TRP A 58 2.88 7.18 1.52
CA TRP A 58 1.55 6.60 1.63
C TRP A 58 0.80 7.28 2.76
N ASN A 59 -0.40 7.78 2.46
CA ASN A 59 -1.30 8.33 3.48
C ASN A 59 -1.88 7.20 4.34
N ASN A 60 -2.22 7.54 5.58
CA ASN A 60 -2.96 6.63 6.46
C ASN A 60 -4.28 6.23 5.77
N PRO A 61 -4.71 4.95 5.83
CA PRO A 61 -6.00 4.52 5.28
C PRO A 61 -7.22 5.38 5.66
N ASP A 62 -7.20 6.04 6.81
CA ASP A 62 -8.27 6.95 7.26
C ASP A 62 -8.31 8.27 6.46
N GLU A 63 -7.19 8.68 5.85
CA GLU A 63 -7.08 9.84 4.98
C GLU A 63 -7.37 9.51 3.51
N TRP A 64 -7.60 8.23 3.19
CA TRP A 64 -8.00 7.83 1.85
C TRP A 64 -9.43 8.28 1.63
N VAL A 65 -9.65 8.93 0.49
CA VAL A 65 -10.96 9.47 0.20
C VAL A 65 -11.68 8.48 -0.72
N TRP A 66 -12.92 8.18 -0.37
CA TRP A 66 -13.77 7.20 -1.02
C TRP A 66 -14.90 7.89 -1.78
N SER A 67 -15.34 7.30 -2.88
CA SER A 67 -16.53 7.78 -3.59
C SER A 67 -17.77 7.58 -2.73
N THR A 68 -18.59 8.63 -2.60
CA THR A 68 -19.84 8.59 -1.83
C THR A 68 -20.80 7.53 -2.35
N HIS A 69 -20.84 7.36 -3.67
CA HIS A 69 -21.67 6.36 -4.35
C HIS A 69 -20.77 5.34 -5.09
N PRO A 70 -21.24 4.10 -5.28
CA PRO A 70 -20.57 3.17 -6.17
C PRO A 70 -20.58 3.73 -7.59
N VAL A 71 -19.41 3.76 -8.23
CA VAL A 71 -19.20 4.34 -9.58
C VAL A 71 -19.34 3.28 -10.67
N HIS A 72 -19.23 2.01 -10.31
CA HIS A 72 -19.36 0.87 -11.22
C HIS A 72 -19.97 -0.33 -10.49
N GLU A 73 -20.51 -1.27 -11.28
CA GLU A 73 -21.09 -2.51 -10.75
C GLU A 73 -20.05 -3.26 -9.90
N PRO A 74 -20.34 -3.53 -8.61
CA PRO A 74 -19.41 -4.20 -7.73
C PRO A 74 -19.20 -5.66 -8.16
N LEU A 75 -17.95 -6.05 -8.42
CA LEU A 75 -17.61 -7.45 -8.70
C LEU A 75 -17.78 -8.33 -7.45
N ILE A 76 -17.67 -7.75 -6.26
CA ILE A 76 -17.83 -8.44 -4.98
C ILE A 76 -18.68 -7.56 -4.05
N PRO A 77 -19.74 -8.10 -3.42
CA PRO A 77 -20.50 -7.36 -2.42
C PRO A 77 -19.61 -6.99 -1.22
N SER A 78 -19.77 -5.77 -0.73
CA SER A 78 -18.95 -5.19 0.36
C SER A 78 -18.92 -6.09 1.61
N GLN A 79 -20.04 -6.69 1.97
CA GLN A 79 -20.18 -7.58 3.13
C GLN A 79 -19.31 -8.84 3.06
N ARG A 80 -18.96 -9.32 1.86
CA ARG A 80 -18.13 -10.52 1.67
C ARG A 80 -16.62 -10.23 1.79
N ARG A 81 -16.22 -8.95 1.86
CA ARG A 81 -14.82 -8.56 1.95
C ARG A 81 -14.29 -8.77 3.38
N ARG A 82 -13.47 -9.80 3.56
CA ARG A 82 -12.66 -9.95 4.79
C ARG A 82 -11.51 -8.94 4.75
N THR A 83 -11.49 -7.99 5.70
CA THR A 83 -10.34 -7.11 5.90
C THR A 83 -9.17 -7.94 6.43
N SER A 84 -8.17 -8.20 5.60
CA SER A 84 -6.91 -8.80 6.05
C SER A 84 -6.02 -7.73 6.69
N THR A 85 -6.39 -7.23 7.86
CA THR A 85 -5.53 -6.36 8.67
C THR A 85 -4.41 -7.22 9.27
N THR A 86 -3.40 -7.53 8.47
CA THR A 86 -2.08 -7.84 9.04
C THR A 86 -1.45 -6.49 9.33
N THR A 87 -1.69 -5.95 10.52
CA THR A 87 -0.84 -4.91 11.09
C THR A 87 0.57 -5.49 11.13
N LYS A 88 1.43 -5.11 10.19
CA LYS A 88 2.86 -5.35 10.33
C LYS A 88 3.28 -4.38 11.43
N PRO A 89 3.66 -4.84 12.65
CA PRO A 89 4.09 -3.92 13.68
C PRO A 89 5.26 -3.12 13.11
N SER A 90 5.16 -1.79 13.25
CA SER A 90 6.26 -0.90 12.89
C SER A 90 7.50 -1.40 13.65
N PRO A 91 8.66 -1.57 12.98
CA PRO A 91 9.86 -2.00 13.68
C PRO A 91 10.16 -1.00 14.82
N PRO A 92 10.58 -1.46 16.01
CA PRO A 92 10.88 -0.56 17.11
C PRO A 92 11.98 0.43 16.68
N ASN A 93 11.75 1.70 16.99
CA ASN A 93 12.64 2.81 16.70
C ASN A 93 14.05 2.52 17.27
N ARG A 94 15.01 2.15 16.41
CA ARG A 94 16.42 1.97 16.79
C ARG A 94 17.13 3.32 16.69
N SER A 95 16.87 4.19 17.66
CA SER A 95 17.70 5.34 17.96
C SER A 95 17.76 5.48 19.47
N SER A 96 18.86 4.99 20.05
CA SER A 96 19.50 5.41 21.32
C SER A 96 20.46 4.32 21.78
N ALA A 97 21.73 4.45 21.42
CA ALA A 97 22.90 3.97 22.16
C ALA A 97 24.10 4.83 21.74
#